data_AF-A0A2E1FNB3-F1
#
_entry.id   AF-A0A2E1FNB3-F1
#
_cell.length_a   1.000
_cell.length_b   1.000
_cell.length_c   1.000
_cell.angle_alpha   90.00
_cell.angle_beta   90.00
_cell.angle_gamma   90.00
#
_symmetry.space_group_name_H-M   'P 1'
#
loop_
_entity.id
_entity.type
_entity.pdbx_description
1 polymer ?
#
loop_
_entity_poly.entity_id
_entity_poly.type
_entity_poly.pdbx_seq_one_letter_code
_entity_poly.pdbx_strand_id
1 'polypeptide(L)'
;MKKVIPTFIAVILLLGVSFTWSTCTMNTFNKTKASVLQEDRGDAEKYYSNYCASCHGKQVKAFVDREKWVYGSTRSEMFDVVKHGVEADGMPAYGEVLSDMQVYELVDYILAAIEDKKSADFNSGANEDVVFVSEGMRLRLELVADNITSPWAITQSQEGRLFYTETSGKLFSKKDSVIQEITGLPSVKYKGQGGLMDVILHPDFENNHLIYLSYSKPKPDDDGLATTAIFSGRLENNAITDGKDIFIAEPYLSTNLHYGSRMIFDNDGYLFVSIGERGRRDDNPQYLGNDLGKIHRLNDDGSVPVDNPFYNTPDARKSIYSYGHRNPQGLCYNPARNKIYDNEHGPKGGDEVNLIEPGNNYGWPVITYGINYIGTSITDLTHQEGMAQPIRYWVPSIATCGMDIVTSDKYPAWKGNILSGSLKFNYLHRDVFDENDVWLKEEKLFPEIGRMRSIEQCADGYIYFGVEAPGKIFRIVPV
;
A
#
# COMPACT_ATOMS: atom_id res chain seq x y z
N MET A 1 33.19 47.37 38.95
CA MET A 1 34.55 47.59 39.51
C MET A 1 34.81 46.56 40.61
N LYS A 2 36.04 46.00 40.69
CA LYS A 2 36.63 45.21 41.81
C LYS A 2 35.80 44.01 42.35
N LYS A 3 36.10 42.75 41.99
CA LYS A 3 37.10 41.81 42.60
C LYS A 3 37.04 41.70 44.14
N VAL A 4 36.84 40.48 44.68
CA VAL A 4 37.78 39.69 45.53
C VAL A 4 37.24 38.23 45.71
N ILE A 5 38.17 37.25 45.71
CA ILE A 5 38.07 35.82 46.13
C ILE A 5 39.25 35.61 47.11
N PRO A 6 39.13 34.99 48.30
CA PRO A 6 39.43 33.54 48.53
C PRO A 6 38.57 32.92 49.68
N THR A 7 38.75 31.70 50.25
CA THR A 7 39.82 30.66 50.20
C THR A 7 39.22 29.25 50.45
N PHE A 8 39.98 28.18 50.16
CA PHE A 8 39.78 26.80 50.65
C PHE A 8 40.09 26.62 52.15
N ILE A 9 39.44 25.66 52.81
CA ILE A 9 40.04 24.81 53.87
C ILE A 9 39.58 23.35 53.63
N ALA A 10 40.52 22.40 53.72
CA ALA A 10 40.26 20.96 53.75
C ALA A 10 40.72 20.38 55.09
N VAL A 11 40.09 19.30 55.55
CA VAL A 11 40.53 18.50 56.70
C VAL A 11 40.53 17.02 56.33
N ILE A 12 41.63 16.33 56.63
CA ILE A 12 41.88 14.90 56.37
C ILE A 12 42.15 14.21 57.72
N LEU A 13 41.56 13.02 57.92
CA LEU A 13 42.00 11.92 58.81
C LEU A 13 41.15 10.69 58.40
N LEU A 14 41.62 9.53 57.93
CA LEU A 14 42.68 8.60 58.41
C LEU A 14 42.37 8.11 59.85
N LEU A 15 42.30 6.81 60.20
CA LEU A 15 42.69 5.53 59.56
C LEU A 15 41.84 4.37 60.13
N GLY A 16 41.85 3.19 59.49
CA GLY A 16 41.31 1.96 60.09
C GLY A 16 41.22 0.76 59.13
N VAL A 17 42.33 0.04 58.93
CA VAL A 17 42.40 -1.17 58.07
C VAL A 17 42.58 -2.41 58.92
N SER A 18 41.87 -3.50 58.60
CA SER A 18 42.27 -4.86 58.95
C SER A 18 42.02 -5.82 57.79
N PHE A 19 43.09 -6.47 57.35
CA PHE A 19 43.12 -7.46 56.27
C PHE A 19 43.10 -8.87 56.86
N THR A 20 42.38 -9.80 56.24
CA THR A 20 42.73 -11.24 56.29
C THR A 20 42.57 -11.86 54.91
N TRP A 21 43.67 -12.36 54.35
CA TRP A 21 43.68 -13.19 53.15
C TRP A 21 43.39 -14.65 53.48
N SER A 22 42.70 -15.36 52.58
CA SER A 22 43.09 -16.73 52.25
C SER A 22 42.61 -17.22 50.89
N THR A 23 43.58 -17.81 50.18
CA THR A 23 43.47 -18.87 49.15
C THR A 23 42.56 -18.65 47.94
N CYS A 24 43.23 -18.52 46.78
CA CYS A 24 42.66 -18.78 45.47
C CYS A 24 42.87 -20.27 45.10
N THR A 25 41.81 -20.94 44.62
CA THR A 25 41.90 -22.22 43.89
C THR A 25 40.88 -22.21 42.74
N MET A 26 41.29 -22.69 41.57
CA MET A 26 40.50 -22.67 40.34
C MET A 26 39.55 -23.87 40.20
N ASN A 27 38.49 -23.66 39.40
CA ASN A 27 37.60 -24.66 38.79
C ASN A 27 36.73 -25.48 39.76
N THR A 28 35.45 -25.74 39.49
CA THR A 28 34.72 -25.75 38.20
C THR A 28 33.37 -25.04 38.29
N PHE A 29 33.07 -24.14 37.35
CA PHE A 29 31.68 -23.68 37.14
C PHE A 29 31.01 -24.52 36.05
N ASN A 30 30.00 -25.28 36.44
CA ASN A 30 29.19 -26.08 35.55
C ASN A 30 28.25 -25.15 34.74
N LYS A 31 28.69 -24.69 33.56
CA LYS A 31 27.83 -23.92 32.65
C LYS A 31 26.73 -24.83 32.12
N THR A 32 25.53 -24.72 32.66
CA THR A 32 24.31 -25.21 32.01
C THR A 32 24.11 -24.49 30.67
N LYS A 33 23.66 -25.26 29.68
CA LYS A 33 23.87 -25.00 28.24
C LYS A 33 22.89 -23.99 27.63
N ALA A 34 22.51 -22.94 28.37
CA ALA A 34 21.36 -22.08 28.05
C ALA A 34 21.65 -20.58 27.88
N SER A 35 22.86 -20.08 28.21
CA SER A 35 23.14 -18.64 28.29
C SER A 35 24.02 -18.07 27.16
N VAL A 36 23.86 -18.54 25.91
CA VAL A 36 24.69 -18.11 24.75
C VAL A 36 23.83 -17.81 23.50
N LEU A 37 22.50 -17.64 23.65
CA LEU A 37 21.57 -17.47 22.51
C LEU A 37 20.72 -16.19 22.57
N GLN A 38 21.15 -15.18 23.35
CA GLN A 38 20.31 -14.01 23.64
C GLN A 38 20.95 -12.63 23.34
N GLU A 39 22.25 -12.55 23.01
CA GLU A 39 22.90 -11.25 22.73
C GLU A 39 22.83 -10.81 21.25
N ASP A 40 22.68 -11.73 20.28
CA ASP A 40 22.70 -11.38 18.83
C ASP A 40 21.33 -11.18 18.14
N ARG A 41 20.20 -11.47 18.81
CA ARG A 41 18.87 -11.32 18.16
C ARG A 41 18.56 -9.90 17.66
N GLY A 42 19.22 -8.89 18.24
CA GLY A 42 18.98 -7.48 17.94
C GLY A 42 19.38 -7.03 16.55
N ASP A 43 20.32 -7.70 15.87
CA ASP A 43 20.77 -7.29 14.53
C ASP A 43 20.06 -8.06 13.41
N ALA A 44 19.75 -9.34 13.61
CA ALA A 44 18.91 -10.10 12.68
C ALA A 44 17.49 -9.50 12.51
N GLU A 45 16.89 -9.02 13.60
CA GLU A 45 15.60 -8.30 13.56
C GLU A 45 15.70 -6.95 12.81
N LYS A 46 16.84 -6.26 12.91
CA LYS A 46 17.10 -5.04 12.12
C LYS A 46 17.27 -5.37 10.64
N TYR A 47 18.01 -6.43 10.28
CA TYR A 47 18.11 -6.87 8.89
C TYR A 47 16.71 -7.21 8.34
N TYR A 48 15.90 -7.94 9.11
CA TYR A 48 14.53 -8.25 8.73
C TYR A 48 13.70 -6.97 8.49
N SER A 49 13.76 -6.03 9.43
CA SER A 49 13.03 -4.75 9.36
C SER A 49 13.47 -3.86 8.19
N ASN A 50 14.77 -3.89 7.84
CA ASN A 50 15.38 -3.01 6.85
C ASN A 50 15.35 -3.56 5.41
N TYR A 51 15.27 -4.88 5.23
CA TYR A 51 15.36 -5.53 3.92
C TYR A 51 14.14 -6.39 3.58
N CYS A 52 13.48 -7.03 4.55
CA CYS A 52 12.42 -8.01 4.29
C CYS A 52 11.00 -7.49 4.62
N ALA A 53 10.85 -6.69 5.68
CA ALA A 53 9.55 -6.32 6.23
C ALA A 53 8.68 -5.44 5.31
N SER A 54 9.26 -4.83 4.26
CA SER A 54 8.50 -4.15 3.20
C SER A 54 7.64 -5.09 2.36
N CYS A 55 8.14 -6.30 2.09
CA CYS A 55 7.47 -7.28 1.23
C CYS A 55 6.80 -8.40 2.04
N HIS A 56 7.36 -8.72 3.22
CA HIS A 56 6.92 -9.86 4.04
C HIS A 56 6.17 -9.47 5.33
N GLY A 57 5.88 -8.17 5.51
CA GLY A 57 5.19 -7.61 6.67
C GLY A 57 6.09 -7.48 7.91
N LYS A 58 5.58 -6.84 8.97
CA LYS A 58 6.27 -6.83 10.27
C LYS A 58 6.24 -8.22 10.92
N GLN A 59 7.28 -8.54 11.69
CA GLN A 59 7.38 -9.78 12.48
C GLN A 59 6.96 -11.03 11.68
N VAL A 60 7.56 -11.23 10.51
CA VAL A 60 7.47 -12.45 9.68
C VAL A 60 6.06 -12.88 9.23
N LYS A 61 5.04 -12.01 9.30
CA LYS A 61 3.64 -12.38 9.06
C LYS A 61 3.42 -13.14 7.74
N ALA A 62 3.99 -12.70 6.63
CA ALA A 62 3.83 -13.36 5.31
C ALA A 62 4.52 -14.74 5.17
N PHE A 63 5.14 -15.24 6.24
CA PHE A 63 5.68 -16.59 6.35
C PHE A 63 4.92 -17.45 7.38
N VAL A 64 4.22 -16.84 8.36
CA VAL A 64 3.34 -17.52 9.31
C VAL A 64 2.07 -17.98 8.61
N ASP A 65 1.41 -17.04 7.91
CA ASP A 65 0.14 -17.22 7.18
C ASP A 65 0.32 -18.05 5.88
N ARG A 66 1.50 -18.66 5.66
CA ARG A 66 1.91 -19.27 4.39
C ARG A 66 1.63 -20.77 4.37
N GLU A 67 0.51 -21.15 3.73
CA GLU A 67 0.14 -22.57 3.54
C GLU A 67 1.14 -23.34 2.65
N LYS A 68 1.77 -22.68 1.67
CA LYS A 68 2.69 -23.31 0.73
C LYS A 68 3.91 -22.44 0.43
N TRP A 69 5.09 -23.05 0.48
CA TRP A 69 6.35 -22.42 0.12
C TRP A 69 6.67 -22.68 -1.36
N VAL A 70 7.04 -21.62 -2.09
CA VAL A 70 7.26 -21.65 -3.55
C VAL A 70 8.71 -22.03 -3.89
N TYR A 71 9.66 -21.56 -3.08
CA TYR A 71 11.11 -21.69 -3.33
C TYR A 71 11.83 -22.49 -2.23
N GLY A 72 11.11 -23.44 -1.60
CA GLY A 72 11.61 -24.17 -0.43
C GLY A 72 11.36 -23.44 0.89
N SER A 73 11.61 -24.14 2.00
CA SER A 73 11.34 -23.68 3.38
C SER A 73 12.43 -24.07 4.38
N THR A 74 13.48 -24.77 3.93
CA THR A 74 14.64 -25.08 4.75
C THR A 74 15.58 -23.87 4.85
N ARG A 75 16.42 -23.87 5.88
CA ARG A 75 17.45 -22.84 6.12
C ARG A 75 18.37 -22.60 4.91
N SER A 76 18.67 -23.64 4.13
CA SER A 76 19.53 -23.51 2.93
C SER A 76 18.77 -22.89 1.75
N GLU A 77 17.55 -23.37 1.48
CA GLU A 77 16.72 -22.83 0.39
C GLU A 77 16.37 -21.36 0.64
N MET A 78 16.01 -21.01 1.87
CA MET A 78 15.76 -19.62 2.26
C MET A 78 17.01 -18.74 2.19
N PHE A 79 18.19 -19.29 2.51
CA PHE A 79 19.46 -18.60 2.33
C PHE A 79 19.72 -18.29 0.86
N ASP A 80 19.58 -19.27 -0.05
CA ASP A 80 19.79 -19.07 -1.48
C ASP A 80 18.81 -18.02 -2.05
N VAL A 81 17.54 -18.09 -1.65
CA VAL A 81 16.49 -17.13 -2.05
C VAL A 81 16.78 -15.71 -1.55
N VAL A 82 17.20 -15.53 -0.30
CA VAL A 82 17.56 -14.19 0.23
C VAL A 82 18.86 -13.68 -0.41
N LYS A 83 19.85 -14.54 -0.60
CA LYS A 83 21.15 -14.16 -1.17
C LYS A 83 21.04 -13.75 -2.63
N HIS A 84 20.33 -14.53 -3.45
CA HIS A 84 20.27 -14.35 -4.90
C HIS A 84 19.00 -13.66 -5.41
N GLY A 85 17.98 -13.51 -4.56
CA GLY A 85 16.71 -12.91 -4.94
C GLY A 85 15.88 -13.78 -5.88
N VAL A 86 14.74 -13.23 -6.29
CA VAL A 86 13.84 -13.83 -7.30
C VAL A 86 13.29 -12.70 -8.16
N GLU A 87 14.03 -12.37 -9.23
CA GLU A 87 13.71 -11.25 -10.13
C GLU A 87 12.28 -11.32 -10.70
N ALA A 88 11.83 -12.53 -11.08
CA ALA A 88 10.51 -12.78 -11.66
C ALA A 88 9.34 -12.40 -10.71
N ASP A 89 9.57 -12.43 -9.40
CA ASP A 89 8.61 -12.10 -8.33
C ASP A 89 8.91 -10.72 -7.70
N GLY A 90 9.90 -9.98 -8.22
CA GLY A 90 10.31 -8.68 -7.70
C GLY A 90 11.07 -8.72 -6.37
N MET A 91 11.63 -9.87 -5.99
CA MET A 91 12.47 -10.00 -4.78
C MET A 91 13.93 -9.68 -5.11
N PRO A 92 14.54 -8.62 -4.54
CA PRO A 92 15.94 -8.27 -4.77
C PRO A 92 16.91 -9.33 -4.21
N ALA A 93 18.11 -9.40 -4.80
CA ALA A 93 19.24 -10.13 -4.23
C ALA A 93 19.85 -9.33 -3.07
N TYR A 94 20.06 -9.95 -1.91
CA TYR A 94 20.68 -9.29 -0.74
C TYR A 94 22.12 -9.71 -0.49
N GLY A 95 22.68 -10.65 -1.26
CA GLY A 95 24.08 -11.09 -1.12
C GLY A 95 25.16 -10.04 -1.42
N GLU A 96 24.79 -8.90 -2.01
CA GLU A 96 25.69 -7.75 -2.21
C GLU A 96 25.72 -6.79 -1.01
N VAL A 97 24.74 -6.88 -0.11
CA VAL A 97 24.56 -5.94 1.03
C VAL A 97 24.57 -6.62 2.40
N LEU A 98 24.37 -7.93 2.43
CA LEU A 98 24.51 -8.79 3.61
C LEU A 98 25.55 -9.87 3.31
N SER A 99 26.49 -10.05 4.23
CA SER A 99 27.39 -11.21 4.20
C SER A 99 26.63 -12.51 4.42
N ASP A 100 27.18 -13.64 3.96
CA ASP A 100 26.59 -14.97 4.15
C ASP A 100 26.19 -15.25 5.61
N MET A 101 26.99 -14.78 6.58
CA MET A 101 26.67 -14.92 8.01
C MET A 101 25.40 -14.16 8.40
N GLN A 102 25.26 -12.91 7.94
CA GLN A 102 24.08 -12.07 8.20
C GLN A 102 22.83 -12.56 7.47
N VAL A 103 22.99 -13.15 6.28
CA VAL A 103 21.88 -13.82 5.57
C VAL A 103 21.41 -15.04 6.38
N TYR A 104 22.33 -15.84 6.93
CA TYR A 104 21.98 -16.97 7.79
C TYR A 104 21.32 -16.54 9.10
N GLU A 105 21.82 -15.50 9.79
CA GLU A 105 21.21 -14.92 10.98
C GLU A 105 19.78 -14.43 10.73
N LEU A 106 19.57 -13.76 9.59
CA LEU A 106 18.26 -13.29 9.13
C LEU A 106 17.30 -14.46 8.85
N VAL A 107 17.77 -15.52 8.18
CA VAL A 107 16.96 -16.73 7.94
C VAL A 107 16.61 -17.44 9.25
N ASP A 108 17.55 -17.53 10.19
CA ASP A 108 17.31 -18.13 11.51
C ASP A 108 16.30 -17.32 12.35
N TYR A 109 16.38 -15.99 12.32
CA TYR A 109 15.36 -15.11 12.91
C TYR A 109 13.99 -15.36 12.28
N ILE A 110 13.92 -15.49 10.94
CA ILE A 110 12.65 -15.74 10.25
C ILE A 110 12.06 -17.09 10.67
N LEU A 111 12.86 -18.16 10.66
CA LEU A 111 12.42 -19.50 11.04
C LEU A 111 11.94 -19.56 12.50
N ALA A 112 12.70 -18.99 13.43
CA ALA A 112 12.33 -18.94 14.84
C ALA A 112 11.04 -18.15 15.09
N ALA A 113 10.86 -16.99 14.44
CA ALA A 113 9.66 -16.18 14.60
C ALA A 113 8.41 -16.80 13.95
N ILE A 114 8.56 -17.68 12.95
CA ILE A 114 7.44 -18.50 12.43
C ILE A 114 7.01 -19.55 13.46
N GLU A 115 7.96 -20.20 14.10
CA GLU A 115 7.71 -21.21 15.14
C GLU A 115 7.04 -20.58 16.37
N ASP A 116 7.55 -19.45 16.86
CA ASP A 116 6.96 -18.70 17.97
C ASP A 116 5.51 -18.27 17.67
N LYS A 117 5.22 -17.73 16.48
CA LYS A 117 3.87 -17.22 16.14
C LYS A 117 2.82 -18.30 15.95
N LYS A 118 3.17 -19.46 15.37
CA LYS A 118 2.25 -20.62 15.27
C LYS A 118 1.76 -21.13 16.64
N SER A 119 2.42 -20.75 17.74
CA SER A 119 1.95 -21.04 19.10
C SER A 119 0.94 -20.01 19.67
N ALA A 120 0.82 -18.84 19.05
CA ALA A 120 0.02 -17.71 19.52
C ALA A 120 -1.34 -17.53 18.80
N ASP A 121 -1.50 -18.07 17.60
CA ASP A 121 -2.63 -17.79 16.67
C ASP A 121 -4.02 -18.34 17.09
N PHE A 122 -4.22 -18.74 18.35
CA PHE A 122 -5.51 -19.26 18.85
C PHE A 122 -6.37 -18.25 19.64
N ASN A 123 -6.17 -16.93 19.44
CA ASN A 123 -7.02 -15.89 20.02
C ASN A 123 -7.07 -14.60 19.16
N SER A 124 -7.86 -14.60 18.09
CA SER A 124 -8.23 -13.35 17.37
C SER A 124 -9.61 -13.43 16.67
N GLY A 125 -10.64 -13.79 17.44
CA GLY A 125 -12.01 -13.47 17.06
C GLY A 125 -12.17 -11.94 17.01
N ALA A 126 -12.66 -11.41 15.89
CA ALA A 126 -13.06 -10.01 15.81
C ALA A 126 -14.32 -9.82 16.67
N ASN A 127 -14.14 -9.36 17.91
CA ASN A 127 -15.27 -9.00 18.77
C ASN A 127 -15.91 -7.72 18.24
N GLU A 128 -17.18 -7.78 17.84
CA GLU A 128 -17.96 -6.63 17.35
C GLU A 128 -18.13 -5.54 18.44
N ASP A 129 -17.88 -5.89 19.71
CA ASP A 129 -17.90 -5.01 20.88
C ASP A 129 -16.62 -4.16 21.08
N VAL A 130 -15.58 -4.30 20.24
CA VAL A 130 -14.35 -3.50 20.38
C VAL A 130 -14.57 -2.07 19.89
N VAL A 131 -14.59 -1.13 20.85
CA VAL A 131 -14.65 0.31 20.55
C VAL A 131 -13.24 0.90 20.46
N PHE A 132 -12.87 1.32 19.27
CA PHE A 132 -11.68 2.11 18.98
C PHE A 132 -11.94 3.58 19.30
N VAL A 133 -10.94 4.25 19.88
CA VAL A 133 -10.96 5.70 20.09
C VAL A 133 -10.08 6.35 19.04
N SER A 134 -10.62 7.37 18.37
CA SER A 134 -9.94 8.26 17.45
C SER A 134 -10.16 9.69 17.91
N GLU A 135 -9.34 10.64 17.45
CA GLU A 135 -9.57 12.06 17.73
C GLU A 135 -11.00 12.51 17.38
N GLY A 136 -11.76 12.91 18.40
CA GLY A 136 -13.14 13.37 18.26
C GLY A 136 -14.18 12.29 17.93
N MET A 137 -13.78 11.00 17.83
CA MET A 137 -14.66 9.90 17.43
C MET A 137 -14.48 8.65 18.31
N ARG A 138 -15.56 7.90 18.49
CA ARG A 138 -15.52 6.51 18.94
C ARG A 138 -16.11 5.65 17.84
N LEU A 139 -15.48 4.50 17.56
CA LEU A 139 -15.75 3.71 16.37
C LEU A 139 -15.78 2.22 16.73
N ARG A 140 -16.67 1.44 16.10
CA ARG A 140 -16.58 -0.02 16.02
C ARG A 140 -16.35 -0.45 14.57
N LEU A 141 -15.89 -1.68 14.39
CA LEU A 141 -15.84 -2.32 13.08
C LEU A 141 -16.97 -3.34 12.97
N GLU A 142 -17.67 -3.31 11.84
CA GLU A 142 -18.71 -4.29 11.49
C GLU A 142 -18.20 -5.17 10.35
N LEU A 143 -18.35 -6.49 10.47
CA LEU A 143 -17.97 -7.41 9.40
C LEU A 143 -19.02 -7.40 8.30
N VAL A 144 -18.62 -7.06 7.07
CA VAL A 144 -19.52 -6.93 5.92
C VAL A 144 -19.46 -8.18 5.04
N ALA A 145 -18.26 -8.71 4.83
CA ALA A 145 -18.01 -9.95 4.10
C ALA A 145 -16.67 -10.55 4.55
N ASP A 146 -16.56 -11.88 4.47
CA ASP A 146 -15.36 -12.64 4.79
C ASP A 146 -15.10 -13.74 3.76
N ASN A 147 -14.07 -14.56 3.99
CA ASN A 147 -13.63 -15.64 3.08
C ASN A 147 -13.30 -15.12 1.66
N ILE A 148 -12.84 -13.87 1.56
CA ILE A 148 -12.47 -13.21 0.30
C ILE A 148 -11.01 -13.49 0.02
N THR A 149 -10.64 -13.93 -1.18
CA THR A 149 -9.25 -14.29 -1.50
C THR A 149 -8.30 -13.08 -1.37
N SER A 150 -8.70 -11.93 -1.92
CA SER A 150 -7.94 -10.68 -1.92
C SER A 150 -8.85 -9.53 -2.43
N PRO A 151 -9.55 -8.80 -1.54
CA PRO A 151 -10.49 -7.75 -1.93
C PRO A 151 -9.75 -6.53 -2.51
N TRP A 152 -10.00 -6.13 -3.76
CA TRP A 152 -9.25 -5.03 -4.40
C TRP A 152 -9.96 -3.67 -4.43
N ALA A 153 -11.28 -3.68 -4.63
CA ALA A 153 -12.14 -2.50 -4.60
C ALA A 153 -13.51 -2.80 -3.97
N ILE A 154 -14.19 -1.75 -3.53
CA ILE A 154 -15.52 -1.76 -2.93
C ILE A 154 -16.25 -0.54 -3.49
N THR A 155 -17.52 -0.66 -3.85
CA THR A 155 -18.39 0.48 -4.14
C THR A 155 -19.85 0.13 -3.79
N GLN A 156 -20.76 1.10 -3.78
CA GLN A 156 -22.15 0.93 -3.38
C GLN A 156 -23.10 1.74 -4.29
N SER A 157 -24.21 1.15 -4.71
CA SER A 157 -25.28 1.89 -5.38
C SER A 157 -26.08 2.73 -4.38
N GLN A 158 -26.86 3.70 -4.86
CA GLN A 158 -27.72 4.54 -4.01
C GLN A 158 -28.80 3.72 -3.29
N GLU A 159 -29.22 2.58 -3.86
CA GLU A 159 -30.05 1.59 -3.17
C GLU A 159 -29.34 0.77 -2.07
N GLY A 160 -28.09 1.07 -1.75
CA GLY A 160 -27.31 0.37 -0.71
C GLY A 160 -26.75 -0.99 -1.14
N ARG A 161 -26.83 -1.36 -2.42
CA ARG A 161 -26.24 -2.60 -2.94
C ARG A 161 -24.72 -2.43 -3.06
N LEU A 162 -23.97 -3.22 -2.30
CA LEU A 162 -22.51 -3.24 -2.34
C LEU A 162 -22.01 -4.09 -3.52
N PHE A 163 -20.85 -3.71 -4.04
CA PHE A 163 -20.06 -4.44 -5.04
C PHE A 163 -18.62 -4.51 -4.56
N TYR A 164 -17.94 -5.64 -4.78
CA TYR A 164 -16.52 -5.77 -4.47
C TYR A 164 -15.81 -6.79 -5.36
N THR A 165 -14.56 -6.50 -5.70
CA THR A 165 -13.72 -7.32 -6.58
C THR A 165 -12.73 -8.17 -5.79
N GLU A 166 -12.42 -9.36 -6.32
CA GLU A 166 -11.22 -10.11 -5.98
C GLU A 166 -10.19 -10.04 -7.11
N THR A 167 -8.91 -9.92 -6.76
CA THR A 167 -7.81 -10.01 -7.74
C THR A 167 -7.80 -11.31 -8.53
N SER A 168 -8.41 -12.37 -8.00
CA SER A 168 -8.61 -13.68 -8.64
C SER A 168 -9.40 -13.63 -9.95
N GLY A 169 -10.11 -12.53 -10.24
CA GLY A 169 -10.95 -12.37 -11.43
C GLY A 169 -12.45 -12.38 -11.16
N LYS A 170 -12.87 -12.23 -9.90
CA LYS A 170 -14.28 -12.31 -9.48
C LYS A 170 -14.84 -10.96 -9.05
N LEU A 171 -16.07 -10.68 -9.44
CA LEU A 171 -16.88 -9.59 -8.94
C LEU A 171 -18.04 -10.16 -8.13
N PHE A 172 -18.25 -9.64 -6.93
CA PHE A 172 -19.39 -9.99 -6.08
C PHE A 172 -20.26 -8.76 -5.85
N SER A 173 -21.51 -9.04 -5.47
CA SER A 173 -22.41 -8.02 -4.93
C SER A 173 -23.12 -8.53 -3.69
N LYS A 174 -23.49 -7.61 -2.81
CA LYS A 174 -24.19 -7.88 -1.56
C LYS A 174 -25.34 -6.91 -1.37
N LYS A 175 -26.56 -7.43 -1.18
CA LYS A 175 -27.73 -6.68 -0.69
C LYS A 175 -28.29 -7.45 0.50
N ASP A 176 -28.54 -6.74 1.60
CA ASP A 176 -28.83 -7.35 2.91
C ASP A 176 -27.79 -8.43 3.28
N SER A 177 -28.24 -9.66 3.59
CA SER A 177 -27.39 -10.82 3.90
C SER A 177 -27.05 -11.69 2.68
N VAL A 178 -27.51 -11.33 1.47
CA VAL A 178 -27.34 -12.16 0.27
C VAL A 178 -26.13 -11.69 -0.52
N ILE A 179 -25.15 -12.60 -0.72
CA ILE A 179 -23.97 -12.39 -1.57
C ILE A 179 -24.16 -13.18 -2.87
N GLN A 180 -23.85 -12.56 -4.01
CA GLN A 180 -23.96 -13.17 -5.34
C GLN A 180 -22.75 -12.79 -6.21
N GLU A 181 -22.16 -13.78 -6.89
CA GLU A 181 -21.14 -13.55 -7.92
C GLU A 181 -21.79 -12.94 -9.17
N ILE A 182 -21.13 -11.96 -9.78
CA ILE A 182 -21.55 -11.31 -11.03
C ILE A 182 -20.76 -11.90 -12.19
N THR A 183 -21.48 -12.22 -13.27
CA THR A 183 -20.92 -12.84 -14.48
C THR A 183 -20.76 -11.82 -15.62
N GLY A 184 -20.22 -12.23 -16.78
CA GLY A 184 -19.98 -11.33 -17.91
C GLY A 184 -18.69 -10.49 -17.80
N LEU A 185 -17.77 -10.89 -16.91
CA LEU A 185 -16.49 -10.21 -16.66
C LEU A 185 -15.47 -10.49 -17.78
N PRO A 186 -14.52 -9.58 -18.05
CA PRO A 186 -13.43 -9.83 -18.99
C PRO A 186 -12.43 -10.87 -18.44
N SER A 187 -11.70 -11.54 -19.33
CA SER A 187 -10.61 -12.45 -18.94
C SER A 187 -9.41 -11.65 -18.39
N VAL A 188 -8.91 -12.04 -17.21
CA VAL A 188 -7.83 -11.32 -16.50
C VAL A 188 -6.56 -12.15 -16.38
N LYS A 189 -5.40 -11.48 -16.44
CA LYS A 189 -4.10 -12.10 -16.11
C LYS A 189 -3.81 -12.01 -14.62
N TYR A 190 -4.34 -12.94 -13.84
CA TYR A 190 -4.05 -13.03 -12.40
C TYR A 190 -2.62 -13.51 -12.14
N LYS A 191 -1.67 -12.57 -12.03
CA LYS A 191 -0.25 -12.84 -11.71
C LYS A 191 0.44 -11.62 -11.11
N GLY A 192 1.23 -11.82 -10.05
CA GLY A 192 1.96 -10.74 -9.36
C GLY A 192 1.00 -9.71 -8.77
N GLN A 193 1.06 -8.48 -9.27
CA GLN A 193 0.14 -7.39 -8.90
C GLN A 193 -1.06 -7.24 -9.85
N GLY A 194 -1.18 -8.09 -10.88
CA GLY A 194 -2.29 -8.09 -11.84
C GLY A 194 -3.44 -9.00 -11.43
N GLY A 195 -4.67 -8.62 -11.80
CA GLY A 195 -5.91 -9.33 -11.54
C GLY A 195 -7.12 -8.59 -12.12
N LEU A 196 -8.31 -8.89 -11.61
CA LEU A 196 -9.43 -7.94 -11.64
C LEU A 196 -9.20 -6.91 -10.51
N MET A 197 -9.28 -5.63 -10.83
CA MET A 197 -8.82 -4.55 -9.97
C MET A 197 -10.03 -3.73 -9.51
N ASP A 198 -10.27 -2.56 -10.07
CA ASP A 198 -11.26 -1.63 -9.55
C ASP A 198 -12.69 -1.95 -10.00
N VAL A 199 -13.67 -1.49 -9.23
CA VAL A 199 -15.07 -1.44 -9.62
C VAL A 199 -15.67 -0.11 -9.20
N ILE A 200 -16.18 0.66 -10.16
CA ILE A 200 -16.95 1.87 -9.90
C ILE A 200 -18.26 1.84 -10.69
N LEU A 201 -19.26 2.54 -10.17
CA LEU A 201 -20.55 2.72 -10.81
C LEU A 201 -20.56 4.07 -11.56
N HIS A 202 -21.30 4.16 -12.65
CA HIS A 202 -21.56 5.44 -13.29
C HIS A 202 -22.28 6.41 -12.32
N PRO A 203 -22.06 7.73 -12.38
CA PRO A 203 -22.82 8.69 -11.54
C PRO A 203 -24.34 8.58 -11.71
N ASP A 204 -24.80 8.17 -12.89
CA ASP A 204 -26.21 7.90 -13.25
C ASP A 204 -26.58 6.39 -13.23
N PHE A 205 -25.89 5.57 -12.44
CA PHE A 205 -26.05 4.10 -12.41
C PHE A 205 -27.49 3.62 -12.17
N GLU A 206 -28.29 4.35 -11.38
CA GLU A 206 -29.67 3.95 -11.09
C GLU A 206 -30.59 4.05 -12.33
N ASN A 207 -30.24 4.85 -13.34
CA ASN A 207 -30.98 4.96 -14.59
C ASN A 207 -30.31 4.17 -15.74
N ASN A 208 -28.98 4.17 -15.81
CA ASN A 208 -28.24 3.61 -16.94
C ASN A 208 -27.56 2.25 -16.66
N HIS A 209 -27.47 1.84 -15.40
CA HIS A 209 -26.85 0.59 -14.92
C HIS A 209 -25.42 0.33 -15.43
N LEU A 210 -24.67 1.37 -15.83
CA LEU A 210 -23.31 1.24 -16.33
C LEU A 210 -22.31 1.02 -15.18
N ILE A 211 -21.57 -0.08 -15.27
CA ILE A 211 -20.54 -0.48 -14.31
C ILE A 211 -19.19 -0.56 -15.02
N TYR A 212 -18.15 -0.07 -14.36
CA TYR A 212 -16.79 0.03 -14.88
C TYR A 212 -15.87 -0.87 -14.07
N LEU A 213 -15.02 -1.63 -14.76
CA LEU A 213 -14.02 -2.51 -14.17
C LEU A 213 -12.64 -2.17 -14.74
N SER A 214 -11.64 -2.06 -13.88
CA SER A 214 -10.24 -2.05 -14.33
C SER A 214 -9.62 -3.43 -14.11
N TYR A 215 -8.74 -3.85 -15.02
CA TYR A 215 -8.13 -5.19 -14.95
C TYR A 215 -6.79 -5.26 -15.69
N SER A 216 -5.96 -6.23 -15.31
CA SER A 216 -4.78 -6.58 -16.09
C SER A 216 -5.17 -7.47 -17.27
N LYS A 217 -5.36 -6.84 -18.42
CA LYS A 217 -5.74 -7.45 -19.69
C LYS A 217 -4.58 -8.24 -20.30
N PRO A 218 -4.71 -9.56 -20.55
CA PRO A 218 -3.72 -10.32 -21.33
C PRO A 218 -3.76 -9.86 -22.80
N LYS A 219 -2.62 -9.91 -23.49
CA LYS A 219 -2.59 -9.64 -24.93
C LYS A 219 -3.23 -10.82 -25.69
N PRO A 220 -4.15 -10.60 -26.66
CA PRO A 220 -4.92 -11.69 -27.29
C PRO A 220 -4.11 -12.86 -27.86
N ASP A 221 -2.90 -12.60 -28.36
CA ASP A 221 -2.03 -13.59 -29.01
C ASP A 221 -0.71 -13.86 -28.23
N ASP A 222 -0.58 -13.34 -26.99
CA ASP A 222 0.63 -13.48 -26.16
C ASP A 222 0.26 -13.30 -24.68
N ASP A 223 -0.12 -14.41 -24.02
CA ASP A 223 -0.46 -14.43 -22.59
C ASP A 223 0.75 -14.09 -21.69
N GLY A 224 1.97 -14.13 -22.24
CA GLY A 224 3.19 -13.61 -21.66
C GLY A 224 3.13 -12.10 -21.40
N LEU A 225 2.34 -11.34 -22.14
CA LEU A 225 2.18 -9.88 -22.02
C LEU A 225 0.82 -9.47 -21.43
N ALA A 226 0.80 -8.37 -20.67
CA ALA A 226 -0.42 -7.74 -20.18
C ALA A 226 -0.30 -6.22 -20.04
N THR A 227 -1.45 -5.56 -19.91
CA THR A 227 -1.58 -4.12 -19.62
C THR A 227 -2.81 -3.82 -18.76
N THR A 228 -2.92 -2.61 -18.24
CA THR A 228 -4.15 -2.15 -17.57
C THR A 228 -5.17 -1.75 -18.63
N ALA A 229 -6.40 -2.24 -18.50
CA ALA A 229 -7.53 -1.87 -19.35
C ALA A 229 -8.77 -1.58 -18.51
N ILE A 230 -9.68 -0.78 -19.07
CA ILE A 230 -10.96 -0.39 -18.48
C ILE A 230 -12.07 -0.96 -19.34
N PHE A 231 -12.91 -1.78 -18.73
CA PHE A 231 -14.07 -2.44 -19.30
C PHE A 231 -15.33 -1.79 -18.76
N SER A 232 -16.30 -1.51 -19.62
CA SER A 232 -17.60 -0.94 -19.25
C SER A 232 -18.72 -1.74 -19.90
N GLY A 233 -19.81 -1.93 -19.16
CA GLY A 233 -21.01 -2.63 -19.61
C GLY A 233 -22.20 -2.37 -18.68
N ARG A 234 -23.36 -2.95 -19.00
CA ARG A 234 -24.62 -2.75 -18.27
C ARG A 234 -24.84 -3.90 -17.28
N LEU A 235 -25.17 -3.62 -16.02
CA LEU A 235 -25.47 -4.66 -15.04
C LEU A 235 -26.96 -5.08 -15.13
N GLU A 236 -27.22 -6.29 -15.59
CA GLU A 236 -28.56 -6.87 -15.73
C GLU A 236 -28.62 -8.28 -15.13
N ASN A 237 -29.54 -8.54 -14.20
CA ASN A 237 -29.74 -9.87 -13.60
C ASN A 237 -28.46 -10.55 -13.04
N ASN A 238 -27.52 -9.76 -12.50
CA ASN A 238 -26.20 -10.19 -12.03
C ASN A 238 -25.25 -10.71 -13.13
N ALA A 239 -25.44 -10.25 -14.36
CA ALA A 239 -24.48 -10.34 -15.44
C ALA A 239 -24.15 -8.94 -15.96
N ILE A 240 -22.92 -8.72 -16.41
CA ILE A 240 -22.58 -7.55 -17.21
C ILE A 240 -22.88 -7.89 -18.67
N THR A 241 -23.80 -7.14 -19.29
CA THR A 241 -24.19 -7.22 -20.69
C THR A 241 -23.58 -6.06 -21.49
N ASP A 242 -23.51 -6.20 -22.82
CA ASP A 242 -22.94 -5.21 -23.76
C ASP A 242 -21.51 -4.72 -23.41
N GLY A 243 -20.75 -5.56 -22.71
CA GLY A 243 -19.43 -5.22 -22.19
C GLY A 243 -18.36 -5.04 -23.26
N LYS A 244 -17.60 -3.94 -23.17
CA LYS A 244 -16.49 -3.59 -24.06
C LYS A 244 -15.34 -2.93 -23.31
N ASP A 245 -14.11 -3.05 -23.83
CA ASP A 245 -13.02 -2.19 -23.39
C ASP A 245 -13.25 -0.76 -23.91
N ILE A 246 -13.19 0.23 -23.03
CA ILE A 246 -13.27 1.66 -23.36
C ILE A 246 -11.88 2.33 -23.32
N PHE A 247 -10.93 1.74 -22.60
CA PHE A 247 -9.53 2.16 -22.58
C PHE A 247 -8.60 0.95 -22.42
N ILE A 248 -7.47 0.96 -23.12
CA ILE A 248 -6.42 -0.04 -23.03
C ILE A 248 -5.10 0.73 -23.03
N ALA A 249 -4.36 0.70 -21.92
CA ALA A 249 -3.06 1.37 -21.84
C ALA A 249 -2.03 0.64 -22.72
N GLU A 250 -1.24 1.38 -23.50
CA GLU A 250 -0.12 0.82 -24.27
C GLU A 250 1.24 1.28 -23.74
N PRO A 251 2.32 0.47 -23.92
CA PRO A 251 2.34 -0.88 -24.49
C PRO A 251 1.96 -1.99 -23.50
N TYR A 252 1.62 -3.17 -24.05
CA TYR A 252 1.58 -4.42 -23.29
C TYR A 252 3.02 -4.88 -22.93
N LEU A 253 3.22 -5.31 -21.69
CA LEU A 253 4.54 -5.70 -21.14
C LEU A 253 4.47 -7.02 -20.36
N SER A 254 5.60 -7.73 -20.28
CA SER A 254 5.73 -9.05 -19.63
C SER A 254 5.84 -9.01 -18.09
N THR A 255 6.17 -7.83 -17.57
CA THR A 255 6.18 -7.49 -16.14
C THR A 255 4.83 -7.69 -15.46
N ASN A 256 4.85 -8.16 -14.21
CA ASN A 256 3.67 -8.34 -13.37
C ASN A 256 3.54 -7.25 -12.28
N LEU A 257 4.27 -6.13 -12.44
CA LEU A 257 4.35 -5.04 -11.48
C LEU A 257 3.61 -3.79 -11.96
N HIS A 258 3.24 -2.94 -10.99
CA HIS A 258 2.84 -1.53 -11.10
C HIS A 258 1.77 -1.24 -12.15
N TYR A 259 0.61 -1.91 -12.03
CA TYR A 259 -0.55 -1.68 -12.90
C TYR A 259 -1.33 -0.39 -12.58
N GLY A 260 -1.12 0.23 -11.41
CA GLY A 260 -1.98 1.31 -10.90
C GLY A 260 -3.44 0.84 -10.75
N SER A 261 -4.27 1.24 -11.70
CA SER A 261 -5.63 0.74 -12.00
C SER A 261 -6.79 1.34 -11.20
N ARG A 262 -6.61 2.44 -10.46
CA ARG A 262 -7.74 3.11 -9.79
C ARG A 262 -8.52 3.99 -10.77
N MET A 263 -9.83 4.09 -10.58
CA MET A 263 -10.73 4.97 -11.31
C MET A 263 -11.51 5.89 -10.38
N ILE A 264 -11.83 7.11 -10.84
CA ILE A 264 -12.79 7.99 -10.15
C ILE A 264 -13.50 8.90 -11.17
N PHE A 265 -14.77 9.25 -10.91
CA PHE A 265 -15.48 10.30 -11.64
C PHE A 265 -15.39 11.64 -10.89
N ASP A 266 -15.27 12.75 -11.62
CA ASP A 266 -15.46 14.10 -11.07
C ASP A 266 -16.91 14.59 -11.20
N ASN A 267 -17.19 15.82 -10.73
CA ASN A 267 -18.52 16.43 -10.85
C ASN A 267 -18.90 16.82 -12.29
N ASP A 268 -17.94 16.93 -13.22
CA ASP A 268 -18.16 17.31 -14.61
C ASP A 268 -18.43 16.07 -15.51
N GLY A 269 -18.31 14.86 -14.94
CA GLY A 269 -18.58 13.58 -15.60
C GLY A 269 -17.36 12.94 -16.25
N TYR A 270 -16.16 13.47 -16.02
CA TYR A 270 -14.93 12.89 -16.55
C TYR A 270 -14.47 11.69 -15.71
N LEU A 271 -14.05 10.64 -16.40
CA LEU A 271 -13.45 9.45 -15.82
C LEU A 271 -11.92 9.62 -15.75
N PHE A 272 -11.38 9.61 -14.53
CA PHE A 272 -9.94 9.59 -14.30
C PHE A 272 -9.45 8.18 -14.03
N VAL A 273 -8.28 7.83 -14.58
CA VAL A 273 -7.73 6.47 -14.52
C VAL A 273 -6.24 6.52 -14.20
N SER A 274 -5.80 5.80 -13.16
CA SER A 274 -4.38 5.68 -12.84
C SER A 274 -3.71 4.49 -13.52
N ILE A 275 -2.52 4.70 -14.09
CA ILE A 275 -1.72 3.66 -14.74
C ILE A 275 -0.27 3.75 -14.27
N GLY A 276 0.22 2.73 -13.58
CA GLY A 276 1.61 2.68 -13.11
C GLY A 276 2.63 2.45 -14.23
N GLU A 277 3.91 2.69 -13.94
CA GLU A 277 5.00 2.64 -14.95
C GLU A 277 5.49 1.22 -15.30
N ARG A 278 4.89 0.19 -14.69
CA ARG A 278 5.11 -1.24 -15.00
C ARG A 278 6.52 -1.78 -14.66
N GLY A 279 7.33 -1.09 -13.87
CA GLY A 279 8.70 -1.49 -13.54
C GLY A 279 9.74 -1.17 -14.63
N ARG A 280 9.42 -0.25 -15.53
CA ARG A 280 10.29 0.32 -16.57
C ARG A 280 10.61 1.78 -16.24
N ARG A 281 11.27 1.94 -15.08
CA ARG A 281 11.52 3.22 -14.39
C ARG A 281 12.03 4.32 -15.32
N ASP A 282 13.01 3.98 -16.15
CA ASP A 282 13.75 4.96 -16.96
C ASP A 282 13.10 5.20 -18.33
N ASP A 283 12.12 4.36 -18.72
CA ASP A 283 11.48 4.40 -20.05
C ASP A 283 10.11 5.10 -20.03
N ASN A 284 9.29 4.81 -19.02
CA ASN A 284 7.85 5.07 -19.06
C ASN A 284 7.37 6.38 -18.41
N PRO A 285 7.70 6.70 -17.14
CA PRO A 285 7.04 7.78 -16.38
C PRO A 285 7.09 9.14 -17.09
N GLN A 286 8.26 9.48 -17.60
CA GLN A 286 8.56 10.76 -18.26
C GLN A 286 8.23 10.77 -19.76
N TYR A 287 8.06 9.61 -20.40
CA TYR A 287 7.74 9.53 -21.82
C TYR A 287 6.23 9.71 -22.06
N LEU A 288 5.87 10.71 -22.87
CA LEU A 288 4.47 11.04 -23.14
C LEU A 288 3.84 10.21 -24.28
N GLY A 289 4.63 9.47 -25.05
CA GLY A 289 4.12 8.67 -26.19
C GLY A 289 3.50 7.32 -25.81
N ASN A 290 3.43 7.01 -24.51
CA ASN A 290 2.76 5.82 -23.99
C ASN A 290 1.94 6.15 -22.73
N ASP A 291 1.11 5.19 -22.32
CA ASP A 291 0.10 5.37 -21.28
C ASP A 291 0.60 4.95 -19.88
N LEU A 292 1.90 4.73 -19.69
CA LEU A 292 2.45 4.10 -18.48
C LEU A 292 3.11 5.13 -17.54
N GLY A 293 2.78 5.09 -16.25
CA GLY A 293 3.25 6.08 -15.26
C GLY A 293 2.53 7.42 -15.36
N LYS A 294 1.19 7.37 -15.51
CA LYS A 294 0.29 8.48 -15.87
C LYS A 294 -1.00 8.44 -15.06
N ILE A 295 -1.65 9.60 -14.89
CA ILE A 295 -3.11 9.67 -14.71
C ILE A 295 -3.71 10.12 -16.04
N HIS A 296 -4.77 9.45 -16.48
CA HIS A 296 -5.53 9.80 -17.69
C HIS A 296 -6.86 10.42 -17.33
N ARG A 297 -7.39 11.29 -18.20
CA ARG A 297 -8.76 11.81 -18.16
C ARG A 297 -9.49 11.47 -19.46
N LEU A 298 -10.66 10.85 -19.32
CA LEU A 298 -11.53 10.34 -20.39
C LEU A 298 -12.96 10.85 -20.17
N ASN A 299 -13.79 10.78 -21.20
CA ASN A 299 -15.25 10.79 -21.06
C ASN A 299 -15.74 9.43 -20.53
N ASP A 300 -17.00 9.36 -20.09
CA ASP A 300 -17.68 8.15 -19.62
C ASP A 300 -17.67 6.98 -20.63
N ASP A 301 -17.61 7.26 -21.93
CA ASP A 301 -17.55 6.28 -23.02
C ASP A 301 -16.12 5.84 -23.42
N GLY A 302 -15.10 6.43 -22.80
CA GLY A 302 -13.67 6.24 -23.10
C GLY A 302 -13.09 7.17 -24.17
N SER A 303 -13.89 8.03 -24.79
CA SER A 303 -13.37 9.04 -25.71
C SER A 303 -12.56 10.12 -24.96
N VAL A 304 -11.68 10.83 -25.68
CA VAL A 304 -10.71 11.74 -25.06
C VAL A 304 -11.21 13.19 -25.10
N PRO A 305 -11.29 13.91 -23.96
CA PRO A 305 -11.62 15.33 -23.90
C PRO A 305 -10.61 16.17 -24.70
N VAL A 306 -11.12 17.09 -25.53
CA VAL A 306 -10.30 17.90 -26.47
C VAL A 306 -9.48 19.00 -25.77
N ASP A 307 -9.82 19.29 -24.52
CA ASP A 307 -9.17 20.22 -23.60
C ASP A 307 -8.12 19.53 -22.70
N ASN A 308 -7.85 18.23 -22.87
CA ASN A 308 -6.76 17.55 -22.17
C ASN A 308 -5.41 18.25 -22.43
N PRO A 309 -4.52 18.34 -21.42
CA PRO A 309 -3.32 19.18 -21.46
C PRO A 309 -2.33 18.79 -22.59
N PHE A 310 -2.32 17.52 -23.00
CA PHE A 310 -1.46 17.02 -24.07
C PHE A 310 -2.21 16.70 -25.38
N TYR A 311 -3.48 17.10 -25.53
CA TYR A 311 -4.32 16.72 -26.68
C TYR A 311 -3.74 17.14 -28.05
N ASN A 312 -3.10 18.30 -28.09
CA ASN A 312 -2.47 18.88 -29.28
C ASN A 312 -0.94 18.73 -29.30
N THR A 313 -0.34 18.05 -28.32
CA THR A 313 1.11 17.83 -28.26
C THR A 313 1.49 16.71 -29.25
N PRO A 314 2.41 16.94 -30.19
CA PRO A 314 2.87 15.90 -31.12
C PRO A 314 3.38 14.66 -30.37
N ASP A 315 3.05 13.48 -30.91
CA ASP A 315 3.44 12.16 -30.42
C ASP A 315 3.03 11.79 -28.98
N ALA A 316 2.32 12.68 -28.26
CA ALA A 316 1.81 12.40 -26.91
C ALA A 316 0.49 11.63 -26.93
N ARG A 317 0.26 10.80 -25.89
CA ARG A 317 -1.05 10.18 -25.64
C ARG A 317 -2.02 11.25 -25.14
N LYS A 318 -3.01 11.57 -25.97
CA LYS A 318 -3.99 12.65 -25.76
C LYS A 318 -4.83 12.50 -24.49
N SER A 319 -4.96 11.28 -23.98
CA SER A 319 -5.67 10.94 -22.74
C SER A 319 -4.91 11.36 -21.47
N ILE A 320 -3.60 11.66 -21.54
CA ILE A 320 -2.80 12.03 -20.38
C ILE A 320 -3.35 13.31 -19.75
N TYR A 321 -3.59 13.23 -18.44
CA TYR A 321 -3.88 14.37 -17.56
C TYR A 321 -2.63 14.79 -16.79
N SER A 322 -1.92 13.84 -16.18
CA SER A 322 -0.62 14.04 -15.52
C SER A 322 0.36 12.89 -15.78
N TYR A 323 1.65 13.14 -15.56
CA TYR A 323 2.72 12.18 -15.84
C TYR A 323 3.83 12.22 -14.80
N GLY A 324 4.82 11.32 -14.91
CA GLY A 324 5.89 11.20 -13.92
C GLY A 324 5.46 10.46 -12.65
N HIS A 325 4.53 9.51 -12.77
CA HIS A 325 4.11 8.64 -11.67
C HIS A 325 4.83 7.29 -11.70
N ARG A 326 4.99 6.66 -10.53
CA ARG A 326 5.48 5.30 -10.34
C ARG A 326 4.33 4.29 -10.28
N ASN A 327 3.54 4.28 -9.22
CA ASN A 327 2.47 3.28 -9.06
C ASN A 327 1.33 3.79 -8.19
N PRO A 328 0.43 4.63 -8.74
CA PRO A 328 -0.72 5.14 -8.00
C PRO A 328 -1.73 4.04 -7.68
N GLN A 329 -1.92 3.75 -6.39
CA GLN A 329 -2.79 2.69 -5.89
C GLN A 329 -4.16 3.22 -5.45
N GLY A 330 -4.19 4.45 -4.92
CA GLY A 330 -5.37 5.21 -4.57
C GLY A 330 -5.55 6.40 -5.50
N LEU A 331 -6.80 6.81 -5.67
CA LEU A 331 -7.23 8.00 -6.40
C LEU A 331 -8.60 8.35 -5.81
N CYS A 332 -8.78 9.55 -5.27
CA CYS A 332 -10.07 9.99 -4.72
C CYS A 332 -10.38 11.43 -5.13
N TYR A 333 -11.67 11.77 -5.12
CA TYR A 333 -12.17 13.08 -5.55
C TYR A 333 -12.81 13.83 -4.37
N ASN A 334 -12.45 15.10 -4.22
CA ASN A 334 -13.08 16.02 -3.27
C ASN A 334 -14.10 16.91 -4.00
N PRO A 335 -15.41 16.56 -3.98
CA PRO A 335 -16.44 17.32 -4.70
C PRO A 335 -16.66 18.72 -4.14
N ALA A 336 -16.28 18.99 -2.88
CA ALA A 336 -16.43 20.31 -2.27
C ALA A 336 -15.33 21.31 -2.69
N ARG A 337 -14.18 20.81 -3.18
CA ARG A 337 -13.04 21.64 -3.61
C ARG A 337 -12.69 21.47 -5.10
N ASN A 338 -13.39 20.59 -5.81
CA ASN A 338 -13.09 20.14 -7.17
C ASN A 338 -11.61 19.74 -7.34
N LYS A 339 -11.13 18.83 -6.48
CA LYS A 339 -9.73 18.38 -6.44
C LYS A 339 -9.64 16.86 -6.46
N ILE A 340 -8.71 16.33 -7.25
CA ILE A 340 -8.37 14.90 -7.26
C ILE A 340 -7.04 14.72 -6.50
N TYR A 341 -6.97 13.68 -5.69
CA TYR A 341 -5.76 13.29 -4.99
C TYR A 341 -5.42 11.86 -5.38
N ASP A 342 -4.15 11.55 -5.57
CA ASP A 342 -3.67 10.18 -5.68
C ASP A 342 -2.81 9.82 -4.45
N ASN A 343 -2.59 8.53 -4.26
CA ASN A 343 -1.48 8.05 -3.45
C ASN A 343 -0.71 6.97 -4.22
N GLU A 344 0.61 6.95 -4.04
CA GLU A 344 1.45 6.05 -4.82
C GLU A 344 2.60 5.43 -4.03
N HIS A 345 3.03 4.24 -4.49
CA HIS A 345 4.18 3.56 -3.92
C HIS A 345 5.46 4.21 -4.41
N GLY A 346 6.32 4.60 -3.47
CA GLY A 346 7.73 4.82 -3.73
C GLY A 346 8.52 3.50 -3.86
N PRO A 347 9.83 3.59 -4.08
CA PRO A 347 10.73 2.44 -4.04
C PRO A 347 10.97 1.99 -2.58
N LYS A 348 12.15 2.20 -1.99
CA LYS A 348 12.41 1.97 -0.56
C LYS A 348 12.29 3.31 0.17
N GLY A 349 11.09 3.63 0.65
CA GLY A 349 10.75 5.00 1.05
C GLY A 349 10.17 5.78 -0.13
N GLY A 350 9.59 6.95 0.17
CA GLY A 350 9.04 7.85 -0.84
C GLY A 350 7.66 7.41 -1.36
N ASP A 351 6.85 6.77 -0.52
CA ASP A 351 5.40 6.73 -0.82
C ASP A 351 4.84 8.14 -0.66
N GLU A 352 3.86 8.49 -1.48
CA GLU A 352 3.41 9.87 -1.65
C GLU A 352 1.87 9.98 -1.65
N VAL A 353 1.37 11.17 -1.31
CA VAL A 353 0.03 11.68 -1.65
C VAL A 353 0.24 12.95 -2.45
N ASN A 354 -0.35 13.05 -3.63
CA ASN A 354 -0.29 14.25 -4.46
C ASN A 354 -1.67 14.88 -4.67
N LEU A 355 -1.67 16.17 -4.92
CA LEU A 355 -2.79 16.89 -5.52
C LEU A 355 -2.62 16.81 -7.05
N ILE A 356 -3.55 16.17 -7.75
CA ILE A 356 -3.48 15.91 -9.18
C ILE A 356 -4.01 17.10 -9.98
N GLU A 357 -3.13 17.72 -10.76
CA GLU A 357 -3.39 18.91 -11.58
C GLU A 357 -3.05 18.66 -13.07
N PRO A 358 -3.73 19.35 -14.00
CA PRO A 358 -3.58 19.10 -15.43
C PRO A 358 -2.23 19.55 -15.97
N GLY A 359 -1.52 18.65 -16.64
CA GLY A 359 -0.24 18.89 -17.29
C GLY A 359 0.98 18.71 -16.38
N ASN A 360 0.77 18.55 -15.07
CA ASN A 360 1.86 18.47 -14.11
C ASN A 360 2.68 17.17 -14.24
N ASN A 361 3.98 17.31 -13.94
CA ASN A 361 4.95 16.24 -13.85
C ASN A 361 5.23 15.92 -12.38
N TYR A 362 4.88 14.73 -11.90
CA TYR A 362 5.14 14.28 -10.52
C TYR A 362 6.55 13.71 -10.34
N GLY A 363 7.36 13.74 -11.41
CA GLY A 363 8.80 13.79 -11.32
C GLY A 363 9.51 12.45 -11.16
N TRP A 364 8.82 11.35 -10.87
CA TRP A 364 9.44 10.02 -10.89
C TRP A 364 10.01 9.71 -12.29
N PRO A 365 11.24 9.17 -12.42
CA PRO A 365 12.22 8.86 -11.38
C PRO A 365 13.28 9.96 -11.15
N VAL A 366 13.15 11.11 -11.81
CA VAL A 366 14.13 12.21 -11.78
C VAL A 366 14.25 12.82 -10.39
N ILE A 367 13.11 12.92 -9.69
CA ILE A 367 13.04 13.19 -8.26
C ILE A 367 12.38 12.02 -7.52
N THR A 368 12.79 11.76 -6.28
CA THR A 368 12.07 10.90 -5.33
C THR A 368 12.59 11.08 -3.91
N TYR A 369 11.74 10.86 -2.91
CA TYR A 369 12.15 10.74 -1.51
C TYR A 369 12.64 9.32 -1.13
N GLY A 370 12.58 8.36 -2.06
CA GLY A 370 12.97 6.97 -1.86
C GLY A 370 14.33 6.62 -2.44
N ILE A 371 14.87 5.48 -2.00
CA ILE A 371 16.13 4.90 -2.53
C ILE A 371 15.87 3.54 -3.20
N ASN A 372 16.86 2.98 -3.91
CA ASN A 372 16.76 1.60 -4.42
C ASN A 372 16.64 0.61 -3.25
N TYR A 373 16.03 -0.56 -3.49
CA TYR A 373 15.84 -1.56 -2.42
C TYR A 373 17.15 -2.07 -1.80
N ILE A 374 18.22 -2.14 -2.61
CA ILE A 374 19.60 -2.45 -2.19
C ILE A 374 20.29 -1.31 -1.43
N GLY A 375 19.63 -0.15 -1.23
CA GLY A 375 20.14 0.98 -0.45
C GLY A 375 20.96 2.02 -1.23
N THR A 376 21.15 1.86 -2.53
CA THR A 376 21.80 2.87 -3.39
C THR A 376 20.84 4.01 -3.77
N SER A 377 21.38 5.20 -4.02
CA SER A 377 20.62 6.34 -4.55
C SER A 377 19.98 6.01 -5.91
N ILE A 378 18.77 6.51 -6.17
CA ILE A 378 18.16 6.54 -7.51
C ILE A 378 18.53 7.84 -8.21
N THR A 379 18.45 8.93 -7.46
CA THR A 379 18.71 10.31 -7.83
C THR A 379 19.04 11.05 -6.52
N ASP A 380 19.91 12.04 -6.59
CA ASP A 380 20.22 12.88 -5.42
C ASP A 380 19.25 14.08 -5.30
N LEU A 381 18.20 14.11 -6.13
CA LEU A 381 17.19 15.16 -6.19
C LEU A 381 15.88 14.72 -5.52
N THR A 382 15.41 15.51 -4.56
CA THR A 382 14.03 15.41 -4.02
C THR A 382 13.08 16.41 -4.67
N HIS A 383 13.62 17.41 -5.37
CA HIS A 383 12.88 18.49 -6.01
C HIS A 383 13.62 18.95 -7.28
N GLN A 384 12.88 19.46 -8.25
CA GLN A 384 13.41 20.08 -9.46
C GLN A 384 12.40 21.09 -10.00
N GLU A 385 12.86 22.17 -10.65
CA GLU A 385 11.98 23.09 -11.35
C GLU A 385 11.19 22.36 -12.46
N GLY A 386 9.89 22.67 -12.57
CA GLY A 386 8.97 22.02 -13.50
C GLY A 386 8.42 20.67 -13.04
N MET A 387 8.71 20.24 -11.80
CA MET A 387 8.13 19.04 -11.19
C MET A 387 7.32 19.40 -9.94
N ALA A 388 6.13 18.82 -9.84
CA ALA A 388 5.26 18.94 -8.68
C ALA A 388 5.90 18.27 -7.45
N GLN A 389 5.38 18.60 -6.27
CA GLN A 389 5.79 18.01 -5.01
C GLN A 389 4.59 17.37 -4.32
N PRO A 390 4.79 16.24 -3.61
CA PRO A 390 3.73 15.60 -2.85
C PRO A 390 3.30 16.49 -1.67
N ILE A 391 2.00 16.48 -1.36
CA ILE A 391 1.47 17.15 -0.15
C ILE A 391 1.77 16.35 1.12
N ARG A 392 2.04 15.05 0.97
CA ARG A 392 2.50 14.15 2.04
C ARG A 392 3.41 13.07 1.46
N TYR A 393 4.48 12.72 2.15
CA TYR A 393 5.32 11.57 1.80
C TYR A 393 5.76 10.77 3.04
N TRP A 394 6.15 9.50 2.84
CA TRP A 394 6.60 8.60 3.91
C TRP A 394 7.97 7.97 3.63
N VAL A 395 8.90 8.19 4.55
CA VAL A 395 10.17 7.46 4.65
C VAL A 395 10.29 6.90 6.07
N PRO A 396 10.19 5.58 6.29
CA PRO A 396 10.02 4.52 5.29
C PRO A 396 8.58 4.44 4.72
N SER A 397 8.46 3.90 3.51
CA SER A 397 7.19 3.58 2.85
C SER A 397 6.25 2.78 3.76
N ILE A 398 4.96 3.12 3.70
CA ILE A 398 3.84 2.41 4.34
C ILE A 398 3.19 1.38 3.40
N ALA A 399 3.60 1.37 2.13
CA ALA A 399 2.93 0.76 0.98
C ALA A 399 1.45 1.17 0.95
N THR A 400 1.19 2.40 0.49
CA THR A 400 -0.14 2.97 0.29
C THR A 400 -1.06 2.06 -0.54
N CYS A 401 -2.36 2.12 -0.33
CA CYS A 401 -3.33 1.40 -1.19
C CYS A 401 -4.59 2.23 -1.38
N GLY A 402 -5.77 1.62 -1.38
CA GLY A 402 -7.04 2.35 -1.43
C GLY A 402 -7.03 3.57 -0.50
N MET A 403 -7.57 4.66 -1.02
CA MET A 403 -7.62 5.96 -0.36
C MET A 403 -9.00 6.55 -0.59
N ASP A 404 -9.44 7.38 0.35
CA ASP A 404 -10.61 8.21 0.12
C ASP A 404 -10.57 9.46 0.99
N ILE A 405 -11.36 10.48 0.65
CA ILE A 405 -11.53 11.70 1.43
C ILE A 405 -12.87 11.70 2.17
N VAL A 406 -12.82 11.89 3.48
CA VAL A 406 -14.01 11.82 4.32
C VAL A 406 -14.88 13.07 4.09
N THR A 407 -16.07 12.88 3.52
CA THR A 407 -17.04 13.96 3.24
C THR A 407 -18.35 13.83 4.02
N SER A 408 -18.62 12.64 4.56
CA SER A 408 -19.85 12.28 5.26
C SER A 408 -19.96 12.91 6.66
N ASP A 409 -21.14 13.44 6.97
CA ASP A 409 -21.48 13.97 8.30
C ASP A 409 -21.61 12.88 9.39
N LYS A 410 -21.48 11.60 9.05
CA LYS A 410 -21.31 10.53 10.05
C LYS A 410 -19.97 10.62 10.80
N TYR A 411 -18.96 11.23 10.18
CA TYR A 411 -17.61 11.36 10.76
C TYR A 411 -17.22 12.84 10.88
N PRO A 412 -17.94 13.64 11.71
CA PRO A 412 -17.81 15.10 11.71
C PRO A 412 -16.39 15.59 12.07
N ALA A 413 -15.69 14.91 13.00
CA ALA A 413 -14.31 15.22 13.35
C ALA A 413 -13.28 14.75 12.29
N TRP A 414 -13.72 13.99 11.29
CA TRP A 414 -12.87 13.49 10.21
C TRP A 414 -13.06 14.22 8.87
N LYS A 415 -14.10 15.06 8.73
CA LYS A 415 -14.49 15.69 7.47
C LYS A 415 -13.34 16.51 6.86
N GLY A 416 -13.02 16.24 5.59
CA GLY A 416 -11.90 16.83 4.84
C GLY A 416 -10.56 16.08 4.95
N ASN A 417 -10.43 15.08 5.85
CA ASN A 417 -9.21 14.29 5.97
C ASN A 417 -9.12 13.22 4.88
N ILE A 418 -7.88 12.91 4.49
CA ILE A 418 -7.59 11.81 3.57
C ILE A 418 -7.29 10.55 4.39
N LEU A 419 -7.87 9.44 3.95
CA LEU A 419 -7.59 8.09 4.44
C LEU A 419 -6.67 7.39 3.45
N SER A 420 -5.72 6.61 3.95
CA SER A 420 -4.84 5.77 3.13
C SER A 420 -4.56 4.45 3.83
N GLY A 421 -4.79 3.32 3.16
CA GLY A 421 -4.47 2.03 3.75
C GLY A 421 -2.97 1.75 3.73
N SER A 422 -2.45 1.05 4.75
CA SER A 422 -1.07 0.55 4.76
C SER A 422 -1.01 -0.96 4.52
N LEU A 423 -0.57 -1.35 3.32
CA LEU A 423 -0.31 -2.75 2.93
C LEU A 423 0.84 -3.39 3.73
N LYS A 424 1.80 -2.57 4.20
CA LYS A 424 3.02 -3.05 4.88
C LYS A 424 2.84 -3.16 6.41
N PHE A 425 2.10 -2.24 7.00
CA PHE A 425 2.03 -2.07 8.44
C PHE A 425 0.66 -2.40 9.05
N ASN A 426 -0.31 -2.83 8.23
CA ASN A 426 -1.59 -3.37 8.66
C ASN A 426 -2.41 -2.39 9.53
N TYR A 427 -2.52 -1.14 9.09
CA TYR A 427 -3.35 -0.12 9.72
C TYR A 427 -3.96 0.82 8.68
N LEU A 428 -5.05 1.48 9.06
CA LEU A 428 -5.60 2.62 8.33
C LEU A 428 -4.87 3.90 8.75
N HIS A 429 -4.34 4.65 7.79
CA HIS A 429 -3.74 5.98 7.99
C HIS A 429 -4.83 7.04 7.80
N ARG A 430 -4.90 8.03 8.70
CA ARG A 430 -5.70 9.24 8.53
C ARG A 430 -4.78 10.45 8.57
N ASP A 431 -4.67 11.18 7.47
CA ASP A 431 -3.91 12.41 7.37
C ASP A 431 -4.85 13.61 7.40
N VAL A 432 -4.47 14.60 8.22
CA VAL A 432 -5.21 15.84 8.41
C VAL A 432 -4.48 16.96 7.67
N PHE A 433 -5.19 17.64 6.78
CA PHE A 433 -4.70 18.78 6.00
C PHE A 433 -5.51 20.04 6.35
N ASP A 434 -4.94 21.22 6.10
CA ASP A 434 -5.68 22.48 6.13
C ASP A 434 -6.43 22.76 4.81
N GLU A 435 -7.08 23.92 4.73
CA GLU A 435 -7.82 24.37 3.54
C GLU A 435 -6.94 24.62 2.30
N ASN A 436 -5.60 24.64 2.47
CA ASN A 436 -4.58 24.86 1.45
C ASN A 436 -3.78 23.57 1.13
N ASP A 437 -4.24 22.41 1.62
CA ASP A 437 -3.56 21.11 1.49
C ASP A 437 -2.21 21.01 2.22
N VAL A 438 -1.97 21.85 3.23
CA VAL A 438 -0.80 21.73 4.11
C VAL A 438 -1.05 20.63 5.14
N TRP A 439 -0.18 19.62 5.16
CA TRP A 439 -0.26 18.53 6.13
C TRP A 439 -0.04 19.03 7.57
N LEU A 440 -0.95 18.67 8.47
CA LEU A 440 -0.94 19.08 9.87
C LEU A 440 -0.53 17.95 10.82
N LYS A 441 -1.06 16.74 10.62
CA LYS A 441 -0.84 15.57 11.50
C LYS A 441 -1.37 14.27 10.89
N GLU A 442 -0.93 13.15 11.45
CA GLU A 442 -1.43 11.80 11.15
C GLU A 442 -2.06 11.11 12.39
N GLU A 443 -2.97 10.18 12.15
CA GLU A 443 -3.44 9.19 13.11
C GLU A 443 -3.41 7.78 12.48
N LYS A 444 -3.08 6.76 13.29
CA LYS A 444 -3.06 5.36 12.88
C LYS A 444 -4.21 4.60 13.55
N LEU A 445 -5.06 4.02 12.73
CA LEU A 445 -6.34 3.44 13.11
C LEU A 445 -6.33 1.93 12.83
N PHE A 446 -7.03 1.18 13.69
CA PHE A 446 -7.16 -0.29 13.59
C PHE A 446 -5.80 -1.00 13.39
N PRO A 447 -4.82 -0.80 14.30
CA PRO A 447 -3.54 -1.49 14.18
C PRO A 447 -3.71 -3.00 14.17
N GLU A 448 -2.96 -3.66 13.29
CA GLU A 448 -2.94 -5.12 13.10
C GLU A 448 -4.21 -5.75 12.51
N ILE A 449 -5.21 -4.94 12.08
CA ILE A 449 -6.49 -5.39 11.52
C ILE A 449 -6.35 -6.34 10.31
N GLY A 450 -5.27 -6.18 9.56
CA GLY A 450 -4.95 -6.96 8.37
C GLY A 450 -4.22 -6.10 7.34
N ARG A 451 -3.73 -6.75 6.29
CA ARG A 451 -3.08 -6.06 5.17
C ARG A 451 -4.13 -5.29 4.36
N MET A 452 -4.25 -3.99 4.63
CA MET A 452 -5.23 -3.09 3.99
C MET A 452 -5.06 -3.08 2.47
N ARG A 453 -6.16 -3.07 1.70
CA ARG A 453 -6.12 -3.00 0.24
C ARG A 453 -7.07 -1.95 -0.36
N SER A 454 -8.33 -1.92 0.06
CA SER A 454 -9.35 -0.99 -0.44
C SER A 454 -9.89 -0.10 0.67
N ILE A 455 -10.31 1.11 0.31
CA ILE A 455 -11.04 2.07 1.16
C ILE A 455 -12.04 2.76 0.23
N GLU A 456 -13.28 2.94 0.68
CA GLU A 456 -14.33 3.66 -0.04
C GLU A 456 -15.36 4.21 0.98
N GLN A 457 -15.67 5.51 0.94
CA GLN A 457 -16.84 6.07 1.61
C GLN A 457 -18.07 5.93 0.70
N CYS A 458 -18.82 4.86 0.92
CA CYS A 458 -19.95 4.45 0.09
C CYS A 458 -21.16 5.41 0.18
N ALA A 459 -22.14 5.21 -0.72
CA ALA A 459 -23.33 6.05 -0.88
C ALA A 459 -24.18 6.20 0.41
N ASP A 460 -24.21 5.20 1.29
CA ASP A 460 -24.87 5.28 2.60
C ASP A 460 -24.16 6.20 3.61
N GLY A 461 -23.01 6.74 3.23
CA GLY A 461 -22.16 7.66 3.98
C GLY A 461 -21.25 6.99 5.00
N TYR A 462 -21.15 5.66 5.02
CA TYR A 462 -20.16 4.94 5.83
C TYR A 462 -18.88 4.64 5.03
N ILE A 463 -17.75 4.59 5.74
CA ILE A 463 -16.46 4.15 5.20
C ILE A 463 -16.36 2.64 5.32
N TYR A 464 -16.06 2.00 4.20
CA TYR A 464 -15.76 0.59 4.05
C TYR A 464 -14.27 0.41 3.75
N PHE A 465 -13.68 -0.71 4.19
CA PHE A 465 -12.32 -1.07 3.80
C PHE A 465 -12.12 -2.58 3.70
N GLY A 466 -11.24 -3.01 2.80
CA GLY A 466 -10.87 -4.40 2.57
C GLY A 466 -9.46 -4.72 3.07
N VAL A 467 -9.27 -5.94 3.54
CA VAL A 467 -7.98 -6.51 3.97
C VAL A 467 -7.73 -7.87 3.30
N GLU A 468 -6.47 -8.16 2.95
CA GLU A 468 -6.04 -9.41 2.29
C GLU A 468 -5.72 -10.54 3.29
N ALA A 469 -5.27 -10.20 4.50
CA ALA A 469 -4.80 -11.16 5.50
C ALA A 469 -5.20 -10.71 6.92
N PRO A 470 -6.39 -11.09 7.43
CA PRO A 470 -7.36 -12.01 6.82
C PRO A 470 -8.14 -11.38 5.65
N GLY A 471 -8.66 -12.21 4.76
CA GLY A 471 -9.48 -11.81 3.61
C GLY A 471 -10.90 -11.37 3.99
N LYS A 472 -11.10 -10.08 4.26
CA LYS A 472 -12.36 -9.52 4.81
C LYS A 472 -12.65 -8.10 4.31
N ILE A 473 -13.92 -7.70 4.37
CA ILE A 473 -14.39 -6.32 4.25
C ILE A 473 -15.07 -5.89 5.54
N PHE A 474 -14.72 -4.71 6.03
CA PHE A 474 -15.30 -4.09 7.22
C PHE A 474 -15.99 -2.77 6.88
N ARG A 475 -16.96 -2.39 7.72
CA ARG A 475 -17.56 -1.04 7.78
C ARG A 475 -17.16 -0.36 9.10
N ILE A 476 -16.72 0.89 9.03
CA ILE A 476 -16.43 1.71 10.21
C ILE A 476 -17.72 2.35 10.70
N VAL A 477 -18.16 2.08 11.92
CA VAL A 477 -19.41 2.63 12.47
C VAL A 477 -19.13 3.50 13.72
N PRO A 478 -19.51 4.79 13.73
CA PRO A 478 -19.48 5.63 14.93
C PRO A 478 -20.37 5.10 16.07
N VAL A 479 -19.95 5.27 17.33
CA VAL A 479 -20.66 4.77 18.54
C VAL A 479 -20.67 5.75 19.71
#